data_AF-A0A815DSA7-F1
#
_entry.id   AF-A0A815DSA7-F1
#
_cell.length_a   1.000
_cell.length_b   1.000
_cell.length_c   1.000
_cell.angle_alpha   90.00
_cell.angle_beta   90.00
_cell.angle_gamma   90.00
#
_symmetry.space_group_name_H-M   'P 1'
#
loop_
_entity.id
_entity.type
_entity.pdbx_description
1 polymer ?
#
loop_
_entity_poly.entity_id
_entity_poly.type
_entity_poly.pdbx_seq_one_letter_code
_entity_poly.pdbx_strand_id
1 'polypeptide(L)'
;MFLFKSLFLILIYVPSILSCSCISLSIDAEFYQSTIIFIGRIISSSIKDFNSVMGYAQMTMEVEESIKGIKVGDFITIQSYLEGSMCGMGSLSNGSRWQIWLTTDNFINLCSRNTQNVNKDIDILRNFALEERLNIVKENNVTKETDIRKNTEVDSKLNDWYEYEIEDEIPSQDIREEYFLTLYLVLFALIQITSTTTNQSKWSNTSPLHYGRSMHATSLLKNGNVLVTGGTSGDFLHSTELYHPSTGNWTKTGLMNNGRYQHASVTLKNGKVLVMGGMDDHIGISGTSELYNPLTRNWTFTGNLRNPRYMHTASLLPNGKVLIVGGWGLDDIHSSAELYDPLTGNWTLTGSMNISRYQHTASVLSNGKVLVNGGFTNGEGFLRSSELYDPLTGTWKIVSSMPYPTRLHATVSLKNGKLLVTGGFNEDRDAVKNATVFDPSTETWTPTKSMQNIRGMHTASLLPNGNVLVAGGCLTSIYSSGIKTAELYNPIAKKWTNTCSMHDNRWSNTATVLHNGDVLVVGNSNIAELYNSST
;
A
#
# COMPACT_ATOMS: atom_id res chain seq x y z
N MET A 1 18.64 -38.12 11.05
CA MET A 1 19.38 -37.21 10.15
C MET A 1 18.48 -36.51 9.11
N PHE A 2 17.49 -37.19 8.52
CA PHE A 2 16.52 -36.57 7.59
C PHE A 2 15.55 -35.56 8.26
N LEU A 3 15.04 -35.86 9.47
CA LEU A 3 14.29 -34.92 10.32
C LEU A 3 15.03 -33.61 10.60
N PHE A 4 16.36 -33.66 10.75
CA PHE A 4 17.22 -32.49 10.96
C PHE A 4 17.32 -31.63 9.70
N LYS A 5 17.40 -32.24 8.51
CA LYS A 5 17.44 -31.52 7.22
C LYS A 5 16.09 -30.85 6.91
N SER A 6 14.97 -31.49 7.21
CA SER A 6 13.63 -30.93 7.01
C SER A 6 13.33 -29.76 7.95
N LEU A 7 13.77 -29.80 9.20
CA LEU A 7 13.60 -28.70 10.17
C LEU A 7 14.53 -27.51 9.89
N PHE A 8 15.74 -27.76 9.38
CA PHE A 8 16.71 -26.73 8.99
C PHE A 8 16.23 -25.95 7.75
N LEU A 9 15.55 -26.61 6.81
CA LEU A 9 14.87 -25.93 5.70
C LEU A 9 13.75 -25.00 6.18
N ILE A 10 12.98 -25.38 7.21
CA ILE A 10 11.89 -24.56 7.78
C ILE A 10 12.44 -23.29 8.45
N LEU A 11 13.55 -23.39 9.19
CA LEU A 11 14.20 -22.25 9.86
C LEU A 11 14.88 -21.26 8.91
N ILE A 12 15.30 -21.70 7.72
CA ILE A 12 15.94 -20.84 6.70
C ILE A 12 14.91 -20.21 5.75
N TYR A 13 13.83 -20.93 5.40
CA TYR A 13 12.82 -20.44 4.45
C TYR A 13 11.85 -19.41 5.06
N VAL A 14 11.51 -19.52 6.35
CA VAL A 14 10.56 -18.57 6.99
C VAL A 14 11.11 -17.12 7.01
N PRO A 15 12.40 -16.86 7.34
CA PRO A 15 12.97 -15.51 7.27
C PRO A 15 13.15 -14.98 5.84
N SER A 16 13.44 -15.84 4.86
CA SER A 16 13.69 -15.44 3.47
C SER A 16 12.38 -15.19 2.69
N ILE A 17 11.26 -15.77 3.11
CA ILE A 17 9.91 -15.39 2.63
C ILE A 17 9.46 -14.07 3.26
N LEU A 18 9.84 -13.79 4.51
CA LEU A 18 9.53 -12.54 5.22
C LEU A 18 10.40 -11.34 4.79
N SER A 19 11.57 -11.55 4.19
CA SER A 19 12.46 -10.46 3.73
C SER A 19 12.17 -9.95 2.31
N CYS A 20 11.39 -10.68 1.50
CA CYS A 20 11.00 -10.27 0.14
C CYS A 20 9.61 -9.60 0.04
N SER A 21 8.92 -9.40 1.17
CA SER A 21 7.62 -8.74 1.19
C SER A 21 7.66 -7.58 2.19
N CYS A 22 7.11 -6.42 1.81
CA CYS A 22 7.02 -5.22 2.64
C CYS A 22 6.07 -5.43 3.83
N ILE A 23 6.48 -6.26 4.79
CA ILE A 23 5.68 -6.69 5.93
C ILE A 23 6.34 -6.13 7.20
N SER A 24 5.72 -5.10 7.79
CA SER A 24 5.94 -4.80 9.22
C SER A 24 4.97 -5.65 10.03
N LEU A 25 5.34 -6.89 10.34
CA LEU A 25 4.55 -7.77 11.19
C LEU A 25 4.95 -7.51 12.66
N SER A 26 4.10 -6.77 13.38
CA SER A 26 4.05 -6.75 14.84
C SER A 26 3.48 -8.09 15.30
N ILE A 27 4.29 -9.15 15.24
CA ILE A 27 3.95 -10.43 15.88
C ILE A 27 4.18 -10.21 17.37
N ASP A 28 3.12 -10.35 18.17
CA ASP A 28 3.22 -10.30 19.63
C ASP A 28 4.29 -11.30 20.10
N ALA A 29 5.29 -10.79 20.81
CA ALA A 29 6.43 -11.57 21.28
C ALA A 29 6.01 -12.79 22.12
N GLU A 30 4.82 -12.74 22.74
CA GLU A 30 4.24 -13.85 23.51
C GLU A 30 3.84 -15.06 22.66
N PHE A 31 3.39 -14.88 21.40
CA PHE A 31 3.06 -16.00 20.51
C PHE A 31 4.32 -16.70 20.01
N TYR A 32 5.33 -15.91 19.63
CA TYR A 32 6.64 -16.41 19.19
C TYR A 32 7.38 -17.12 20.35
N GLN A 33 7.33 -16.54 21.56
CA GLN A 33 7.84 -17.21 22.77
C GLN A 33 7.09 -18.49 23.09
N SER A 34 5.76 -18.51 22.99
CA SER A 34 4.98 -19.71 23.33
C SER A 34 5.27 -20.87 22.38
N THR A 35 5.43 -20.60 21.08
CA THR A 35 5.79 -21.62 20.09
C THR A 35 7.24 -22.09 20.23
N ILE A 36 8.19 -21.17 20.50
CA ILE A 36 9.59 -21.52 20.75
C ILE A 36 9.76 -22.28 22.08
N ILE A 37 9.01 -21.92 23.14
CA ILE A 37 9.05 -22.61 24.42
C ILE A 37 8.41 -24.01 24.30
N PHE A 38 7.35 -24.16 23.50
CA PHE A 38 6.73 -25.45 23.24
C PHE A 38 7.65 -26.39 22.44
N ILE A 39 8.24 -25.88 21.36
CA ILE A 39 9.24 -26.62 20.54
C ILE A 39 10.53 -26.86 21.35
N GLY A 40 10.96 -25.88 22.14
CA GLY A 40 12.12 -25.96 23.02
C GLY A 40 11.94 -26.95 24.18
N ARG A 41 10.72 -27.13 24.70
CA ARG A 41 10.39 -28.18 25.69
C ARG A 41 10.40 -29.58 25.09
N ILE A 42 9.98 -29.73 23.84
CA ILE A 42 10.07 -30.99 23.08
C ILE A 42 11.54 -31.35 22.75
N ILE A 43 12.38 -30.35 22.47
CA ILE A 43 13.82 -30.54 22.19
C ILE A 43 14.61 -30.75 23.50
N SER A 44 14.26 -30.04 24.57
CA SER A 44 14.89 -30.13 25.91
C SER A 44 14.72 -31.50 26.56
N SER A 45 13.69 -32.27 26.20
CA SER A 45 13.56 -33.66 26.67
C SER A 45 14.49 -34.63 25.96
N SER A 46 15.25 -34.20 24.94
CA SER A 46 16.00 -35.12 24.08
C SER A 46 17.48 -34.77 23.84
N ILE A 47 17.98 -33.55 24.08
CA ILE A 47 19.41 -33.23 23.83
C ILE A 47 19.96 -32.20 24.84
N LYS A 48 21.10 -32.52 25.48
CA LYS A 48 21.93 -31.59 26.27
C LYS A 48 22.90 -30.86 25.31
N ASP A 49 23.11 -29.56 25.55
CA ASP A 49 24.01 -28.61 24.86
C ASP A 49 23.45 -27.80 23.68
N PHE A 50 23.21 -26.51 23.95
CA PHE A 50 22.43 -25.57 23.12
C PHE A 50 23.27 -24.40 22.54
N ASN A 51 24.61 -24.48 22.51
CA ASN A 51 25.47 -23.28 22.31
C ASN A 51 26.19 -23.13 20.95
N SER A 52 25.75 -23.72 19.83
CA SER A 52 26.53 -23.67 18.57
C SER A 52 25.83 -23.14 17.30
N VAL A 53 24.67 -22.50 17.38
CA VAL A 53 23.93 -22.08 16.17
C VAL A 53 24.11 -20.59 15.85
N MET A 54 25.19 -20.23 15.15
CA MET A 54 25.27 -19.05 14.25
C MET A 54 26.42 -19.22 13.22
N GLY A 55 26.12 -19.14 11.91
CA GLY A 55 27.03 -18.63 10.86
C GLY A 55 27.49 -19.55 9.71
N TYR A 56 27.22 -19.13 8.46
CA TYR A 56 27.81 -19.47 7.14
C TYR A 56 27.69 -20.91 6.56
N ALA A 57 27.30 -21.00 5.28
CA ALA A 57 27.26 -22.25 4.52
C ALA A 57 28.63 -22.50 3.83
N GLN A 58 29.25 -23.64 4.13
CA GLN A 58 30.61 -24.01 3.71
C GLN A 58 30.56 -25.32 2.91
N MET A 59 31.28 -25.42 1.80
CA MET A 59 31.51 -26.69 1.10
C MET A 59 33.00 -27.03 1.15
N THR A 60 33.34 -28.15 1.78
CA THR A 60 34.72 -28.57 2.02
C THR A 60 35.02 -29.80 1.16
N MET A 61 36.04 -29.74 0.32
CA MET A 61 36.60 -30.91 -0.35
C MET A 61 37.98 -31.23 0.26
N GLU A 62 38.22 -32.50 0.59
CA GLU A 62 39.52 -32.99 1.05
C GLU A 62 40.28 -33.62 -0.12
N VAL A 63 41.53 -33.22 -0.29
CA VAL A 63 42.48 -33.87 -1.20
C VAL A 63 43.81 -33.96 -0.46
N GLU A 64 44.22 -35.16 -0.05
CA GLU A 64 45.55 -35.39 0.52
C GLU A 64 46.58 -35.62 -0.61
N GLU A 65 47.64 -34.81 -0.65
CA GLU A 65 49.02 -35.29 -0.43
C GLU A 65 50.11 -34.21 -0.53
N SER A 66 51.14 -34.46 0.27
CA SER A 66 52.45 -33.83 0.49
C SER A 66 52.98 -32.79 -0.52
N ILE A 67 52.72 -31.50 -0.26
CA ILE A 67 53.57 -30.39 -0.74
C ILE A 67 53.82 -29.44 0.44
N LYS A 68 55.03 -29.46 1.00
CA LYS A 68 55.49 -28.45 1.98
C LYS A 68 56.09 -27.27 1.23
N GLY A 69 55.47 -26.09 1.30
CA GLY A 69 56.15 -24.88 0.81
C GLY A 69 55.35 -23.60 0.53
N ILE A 70 54.01 -23.59 0.62
CA ILE A 70 53.23 -22.36 0.32
C ILE A 70 52.79 -21.70 1.65
N LYS A 71 53.09 -20.40 1.81
CA LYS A 71 52.70 -19.63 3.01
C LYS A 71 51.23 -19.18 2.92
N VAL A 72 50.59 -19.09 4.08
CA VAL A 72 49.19 -18.67 4.24
C VAL A 72 49.03 -17.21 3.83
N GLY A 73 48.19 -16.93 2.83
CA GLY A 73 47.82 -15.56 2.44
C GLY A 73 47.72 -15.28 0.93
N ASP A 74 48.22 -16.16 0.07
CA ASP A 74 48.23 -15.90 -1.37
C ASP A 74 46.89 -16.31 -2.02
N PHE A 75 46.09 -15.31 -2.41
CA PHE A 75 44.89 -15.49 -3.23
C PHE A 75 45.29 -15.46 -4.71
N ILE A 76 45.06 -16.56 -5.43
CA ILE A 76 45.20 -16.58 -6.89
C ILE A 76 43.80 -16.36 -7.46
N THR A 77 43.63 -15.26 -8.19
CA THR A 77 42.40 -15.00 -8.95
C THR A 77 42.56 -15.66 -10.31
N ILE A 78 41.80 -16.72 -10.58
CA ILE A 78 41.86 -17.44 -11.87
C ILE A 78 40.58 -17.12 -12.64
N GLN A 79 40.73 -16.65 -13.87
CA GLN A 79 39.63 -16.39 -14.78
C GLN A 79 39.37 -17.66 -15.62
N SER A 80 38.46 -18.53 -15.17
CA SER A 80 38.11 -19.74 -15.92
C SER A 80 36.97 -19.50 -16.91
N TYR A 81 37.07 -20.14 -18.08
CA TYR A 81 36.17 -20.09 -19.25
C TYR A 81 34.78 -20.75 -19.03
N LEU A 82 34.05 -20.31 -18.02
CA LEU A 82 32.59 -20.45 -17.96
C LEU A 82 32.01 -19.04 -18.12
N GLU A 83 31.72 -18.66 -19.37
CA GLU A 83 31.03 -17.42 -19.76
C GLU A 83 31.38 -16.20 -18.88
N GLY A 84 32.67 -15.89 -18.78
CA GLY A 84 33.15 -14.64 -18.15
C GLY A 84 32.97 -14.52 -16.63
N SER A 85 32.80 -15.61 -15.89
CA SER A 85 32.48 -15.56 -14.45
C SER A 85 33.67 -15.90 -13.54
N MET A 86 33.94 -15.04 -12.54
CA MET A 86 35.05 -15.16 -11.59
C MET A 86 34.78 -16.20 -10.49
N CYS A 87 35.74 -17.09 -10.24
CA CYS A 87 35.81 -17.94 -9.05
C CYS A 87 37.11 -17.65 -8.28
N GLY A 88 37.04 -17.68 -6.95
CA GLY A 88 38.21 -17.51 -6.09
C GLY A 88 38.65 -18.85 -5.48
N MET A 89 39.96 -19.10 -5.43
CA MET A 89 40.54 -20.29 -4.80
C MET A 89 41.59 -19.90 -3.77
N GLY A 90 41.60 -20.57 -2.61
CA GLY A 90 42.53 -20.29 -1.53
C GLY A 90 42.91 -21.54 -0.75
N SER A 91 44.13 -21.51 -0.19
CA SER A 91 44.69 -22.54 0.68
C SER A 91 44.48 -22.16 2.15
N LEU A 92 44.00 -23.10 2.97
CA LEU A 92 43.96 -22.93 4.42
C LEU A 92 45.16 -23.62 5.08
N SER A 93 45.56 -23.04 6.21
CA SER A 93 46.72 -23.40 7.06
C SER A 93 47.16 -24.86 6.93
N ASN A 94 48.41 -25.01 6.47
CA ASN A 94 49.19 -26.25 6.31
C ASN A 94 49.16 -26.90 4.92
N GLY A 95 48.60 -26.23 3.89
CA GLY A 95 48.81 -26.58 2.48
C GLY A 95 48.10 -27.86 2.00
N SER A 96 47.25 -28.45 2.83
CA SER A 96 46.59 -29.75 2.61
C SER A 96 45.10 -29.63 2.26
N ARG A 97 44.54 -28.41 2.23
CA ARG A 97 43.13 -28.18 1.88
C ARG A 97 42.98 -26.94 1.01
N TRP A 98 42.37 -27.15 -0.15
CA TRP A 98 41.99 -26.08 -1.08
C TRP A 98 40.47 -25.92 -1.06
N GLN A 99 40.01 -24.67 -0.99
CA GLN A 99 38.59 -24.35 -1.03
C GLN A 99 38.28 -23.50 -2.26
N ILE A 100 37.17 -23.85 -2.92
CA ILE A 100 36.59 -23.07 -4.02
C ILE A 100 35.39 -22.33 -3.47
N TRP A 101 35.32 -21.03 -3.78
CA TRP A 101 34.23 -20.16 -3.34
C TRP A 101 33.35 -19.80 -4.54
N LEU A 102 32.04 -20.04 -4.41
CA LEU A 102 31.03 -19.62 -5.37
C LEU A 102 30.21 -18.46 -4.80
N THR A 103 29.78 -17.54 -5.66
CA THR A 103 28.78 -16.52 -5.29
C THR A 103 27.41 -17.18 -5.12
N THR A 104 26.55 -16.53 -4.33
CA THR A 104 25.22 -17.06 -3.96
C THR A 104 24.34 -17.35 -5.18
N ASP A 105 24.37 -16.47 -6.18
CA ASP A 105 23.62 -16.64 -7.43
C ASP A 105 24.13 -17.83 -8.27
N ASN A 106 25.44 -18.10 -8.21
CA ASN A 106 26.06 -19.21 -8.94
C ASN A 106 25.76 -20.56 -8.30
N PHE A 107 25.70 -20.62 -6.96
CA PHE A 107 25.26 -21.81 -6.24
C PHE A 107 23.79 -22.15 -6.56
N ILE A 108 22.93 -21.14 -6.60
CA ILE A 108 21.52 -21.29 -6.96
C ILE A 108 21.38 -21.81 -8.40
N ASN A 109 22.13 -21.25 -9.36
CA ASN A 109 22.12 -21.73 -10.74
C ASN A 109 22.62 -23.17 -10.88
N LEU A 110 23.67 -23.57 -10.14
CA LEU A 110 24.19 -24.93 -10.14
C LEU A 110 23.14 -25.93 -9.60
N CYS A 111 22.47 -25.57 -8.50
CA CYS A 111 21.43 -26.39 -7.88
C CYS A 111 20.12 -26.46 -8.69
N SER A 112 19.91 -25.54 -9.64
CA SER A 112 18.71 -25.50 -10.49
C SER A 112 18.76 -26.44 -11.71
N ARG A 113 19.91 -27.08 -11.97
CA ARG A 113 20.11 -27.98 -13.12
C ARG A 113 19.85 -29.44 -12.75
N ASN A 114 19.43 -30.25 -13.73
CA ASN A 114 19.14 -31.68 -13.55
C ASN A 114 20.39 -32.46 -13.09
N THR A 115 20.22 -33.49 -12.26
CA THR A 115 21.27 -34.19 -11.49
C THR A 115 22.42 -34.76 -12.34
N GLN A 116 22.15 -35.24 -13.56
CA GLN A 116 23.20 -35.69 -14.48
C GLN A 116 24.10 -34.56 -15.00
N ASN A 117 23.57 -33.35 -15.16
CA ASN A 117 24.37 -32.19 -15.59
C ASN A 117 25.19 -31.61 -14.44
N VAL A 118 24.68 -31.66 -13.21
CA VAL A 118 25.41 -31.23 -12.00
C VAL A 118 26.65 -32.10 -11.77
N ASN A 119 26.54 -33.43 -11.92
CA ASN A 119 27.70 -34.32 -11.80
C ASN A 119 28.73 -34.07 -12.90
N LYS A 120 28.28 -33.79 -14.13
CA LYS A 120 29.16 -33.47 -15.27
C LYS A 120 29.89 -32.13 -15.08
N ASP A 121 29.20 -31.13 -14.56
CA ASP A 121 29.77 -29.82 -14.22
C ASP A 121 30.77 -29.93 -13.05
N ILE A 122 30.50 -30.80 -12.07
CA ILE A 122 31.44 -31.13 -10.98
C ILE A 122 32.69 -31.84 -11.50
N ASP A 123 32.55 -32.77 -12.45
CA ASP A 123 33.69 -33.47 -13.05
C ASP A 123 34.55 -32.56 -13.92
N ILE A 124 33.94 -31.58 -14.61
CA ILE A 124 34.68 -30.51 -15.33
C ILE A 124 35.49 -29.66 -14.35
N LEU A 125 34.90 -29.24 -13.22
CA LEU A 125 35.60 -28.49 -12.18
C LEU A 125 36.75 -29.29 -11.54
N ARG A 126 36.56 -30.61 -11.34
CA ARG A 126 37.61 -31.51 -10.85
C ARG A 126 38.77 -31.64 -11.84
N ASN A 127 38.47 -31.84 -13.13
CA ASN A 127 39.50 -31.97 -14.17
C ASN A 127 40.28 -30.66 -14.37
N PHE A 128 39.60 -29.52 -14.29
CA PHE A 128 40.24 -28.20 -14.35
C PHE A 128 41.18 -27.96 -13.15
N ALA A 129 40.76 -28.33 -11.94
CA ALA A 129 41.63 -28.27 -10.75
C ALA A 129 42.86 -29.18 -10.86
N LEU A 130 42.73 -30.30 -11.58
CA LEU A 130 43.82 -31.25 -11.87
C LEU A 130 44.81 -30.71 -12.91
N GLU A 131 44.34 -30.07 -13.98
CA GLU A 131 45.20 -29.42 -14.98
C GLU A 131 45.97 -28.24 -14.39
N GLU A 132 45.33 -27.42 -13.56
CA GLU A 132 46.01 -26.26 -12.96
C GLU A 132 47.04 -26.67 -11.90
N ARG A 133 46.81 -27.80 -11.22
CA ARG A 133 47.82 -28.46 -10.39
C ARG A 133 49.05 -28.87 -11.22
N LEU A 134 48.87 -29.40 -12.42
CA LEU A 134 49.97 -29.79 -13.31
C LEU A 134 50.75 -28.58 -13.84
N ASN A 135 50.07 -27.45 -14.10
CA ASN A 135 50.71 -26.20 -14.52
C ASN A 135 51.54 -25.57 -13.39
N ILE A 136 51.01 -25.55 -12.16
CA ILE A 136 51.73 -25.04 -10.96
C ILE A 136 52.98 -25.90 -10.66
N VAL A 137 52.93 -27.22 -10.88
CA VAL A 137 54.09 -28.11 -10.72
C VAL A 137 55.16 -27.85 -11.78
N LYS A 138 54.77 -27.52 -13.01
CA LYS A 138 55.70 -27.16 -14.10
C LYS A 138 56.36 -25.79 -13.89
N GLU A 139 55.61 -24.79 -13.45
CA GLU A 139 56.13 -23.44 -13.20
C GLU A 139 57.10 -23.36 -12.02
N ASN A 140 56.99 -24.27 -11.05
CA ASN A 140 57.86 -24.31 -9.85
C ASN A 140 59.10 -25.23 -9.98
N ASN A 141 59.44 -25.70 -11.18
CA ASN A 141 60.66 -26.48 -11.47
C ASN A 141 60.91 -27.67 -10.51
N VAL A 142 59.84 -28.38 -10.13
CA VAL A 142 59.92 -29.56 -9.25
C VAL A 142 60.43 -30.76 -10.06
N THR A 143 61.75 -30.91 -10.11
CA THR A 143 62.45 -32.04 -10.74
C THR A 143 62.50 -33.24 -9.80
N LYS A 144 61.46 -34.09 -9.81
CA LYS A 144 61.58 -35.52 -9.46
C LYS A 144 60.48 -36.32 -10.14
N GLU A 145 60.84 -36.83 -11.31
CA GLU A 145 60.02 -37.47 -12.33
C GLU A 145 59.65 -38.94 -11.98
N THR A 146 59.67 -39.35 -10.70
CA THR A 146 59.52 -40.76 -10.32
C THR A 146 58.28 -41.12 -9.52
N ASP A 147 57.50 -40.16 -9.00
CA ASP A 147 56.26 -40.48 -8.25
C ASP A 147 54.97 -40.27 -9.05
N ILE A 148 55.06 -39.86 -10.32
CA ILE A 148 53.87 -39.60 -11.17
C ILE A 148 53.34 -40.90 -11.83
N ARG A 149 54.02 -42.04 -11.69
CA ARG A 149 53.61 -43.33 -12.31
C ARG A 149 53.30 -44.48 -11.35
N LYS A 150 53.11 -44.23 -10.06
CA LYS A 150 52.73 -45.26 -9.07
C LYS A 150 51.41 -44.98 -8.34
N ASN A 151 50.39 -44.52 -9.08
CA ASN A 151 49.01 -44.52 -8.59
C ASN A 151 48.03 -45.29 -9.50
N THR A 152 48.54 -46.21 -10.32
CA THR A 152 47.73 -47.29 -10.92
C THR A 152 47.49 -48.47 -9.97
N GLU A 153 47.78 -48.32 -8.66
CA GLU A 153 47.55 -49.33 -7.63
C GLU A 153 46.55 -48.89 -6.55
N VAL A 154 45.90 -47.73 -6.73
CA VAL A 154 44.73 -47.31 -5.94
C VAL A 154 43.41 -47.67 -6.66
N ASP A 155 43.46 -48.02 -7.95
CA ASP A 155 42.31 -48.47 -8.75
C ASP A 155 41.78 -49.86 -8.38
N SER A 156 42.49 -50.65 -7.56
CA SER A 156 42.00 -51.94 -7.06
C SER A 156 41.37 -51.89 -5.67
N LYS A 157 41.37 -50.72 -5.00
CA LYS A 157 40.68 -50.51 -3.70
C LYS A 157 39.53 -49.50 -3.74
N LEU A 158 39.33 -48.81 -4.86
CA LEU A 158 38.11 -48.02 -5.09
C LEU A 158 36.96 -48.81 -5.75
N ASN A 159 37.23 -50.00 -6.31
CA ASN A 159 36.21 -50.88 -6.89
C ASN A 159 35.46 -51.77 -5.87
N ASP A 160 35.80 -51.70 -4.58
CA ASP A 160 35.10 -52.43 -3.50
C ASP A 160 34.01 -51.58 -2.80
N TRP A 161 33.59 -50.47 -3.40
CA TRP A 161 32.55 -49.58 -2.86
C TRP A 161 31.28 -49.52 -3.72
N TYR A 162 30.96 -50.63 -4.40
CA TYR A 162 29.62 -50.90 -4.92
C TYR A 162 29.14 -52.25 -4.42
N GLU A 163 28.20 -52.20 -3.47
CA GLU A 163 26.99 -53.03 -3.35
C GLU A 163 26.48 -52.96 -1.90
N TYR A 164 25.72 -51.90 -1.61
CA TYR A 164 24.58 -52.10 -0.71
C TYR A 164 23.38 -52.21 -1.62
N GLU A 165 22.98 -53.44 -1.90
CA GLU A 165 21.64 -53.75 -2.36
C GLU A 165 20.66 -53.00 -1.46
N ILE A 166 19.79 -52.20 -2.07
CA ILE A 166 18.56 -51.75 -1.41
C ILE A 166 17.69 -53.00 -1.34
N GLU A 167 17.88 -53.84 -0.33
CA GLU A 167 16.84 -54.77 0.08
C GLU A 167 15.69 -53.94 0.66
N ASP A 168 14.51 -54.15 0.08
CA ASP A 168 13.24 -53.57 0.47
C ASP A 168 12.88 -53.88 1.93
N GLU A 169 13.39 -53.09 2.89
CA GLU A 169 12.71 -52.94 4.18
C GLU A 169 11.70 -51.80 4.10
N ILE A 170 10.54 -52.17 3.56
CA ILE A 170 9.31 -51.39 3.72
C ILE A 170 9.08 -51.19 5.23
N PRO A 171 9.00 -49.94 5.75
CA PRO A 171 8.83 -49.71 7.18
C PRO A 171 7.52 -50.35 7.69
N SER A 172 7.55 -50.85 8.92
CA SER A 172 6.39 -51.43 9.61
C SER A 172 5.17 -50.49 9.56
N GLN A 173 3.98 -51.08 9.59
CA GLN A 173 2.70 -50.40 9.33
C GLN A 173 2.47 -49.17 10.25
N ASP A 174 3.00 -49.19 11.47
CA ASP A 174 2.91 -48.08 12.44
C ASP A 174 3.75 -46.86 12.06
N ILE A 175 4.91 -47.07 11.42
CA ILE A 175 5.80 -45.98 11.00
C ILE A 175 5.21 -45.25 9.79
N ARG A 176 4.48 -45.96 8.91
CA ARG A 176 3.78 -45.37 7.78
C ARG A 176 2.69 -44.38 8.21
N GLU A 177 1.94 -44.68 9.27
CA GLU A 177 0.89 -43.77 9.75
C GLU A 177 1.47 -42.47 10.35
N GLU A 178 2.58 -42.53 11.08
CA GLU A 178 3.26 -41.31 11.57
C GLU A 178 3.86 -40.47 10.42
N TYR A 179 4.46 -41.09 9.40
CA TYR A 179 4.95 -40.37 8.22
C TYR A 179 3.82 -39.72 7.43
N PHE A 180 2.68 -40.41 7.24
CA PHE A 180 1.51 -39.85 6.57
C PHE A 180 0.88 -38.73 7.38
N LEU A 181 0.77 -38.85 8.71
CA LEU A 181 0.22 -37.80 9.57
C LEU A 181 1.12 -36.56 9.58
N THR A 182 2.44 -36.74 9.63
CA THR A 182 3.40 -35.62 9.61
C THR A 182 3.43 -34.94 8.25
N LEU A 183 3.43 -35.70 7.15
CA LEU A 183 3.35 -35.16 5.80
C LEU A 183 2.00 -34.46 5.55
N TYR A 184 0.90 -35.01 6.08
CA TYR A 184 -0.43 -34.42 6.01
C TYR A 184 -0.53 -33.13 6.82
N LEU A 185 0.04 -33.07 8.03
CA LEU A 185 0.11 -31.85 8.84
C LEU A 185 1.00 -30.79 8.20
N VAL A 186 2.11 -31.18 7.56
CA VAL A 186 2.98 -30.26 6.80
C VAL A 186 2.29 -29.78 5.53
N LEU A 187 1.59 -30.64 4.78
CA LEU A 187 0.78 -30.22 3.64
C LEU A 187 -0.38 -29.33 4.09
N PHE A 188 -1.04 -29.64 5.20
CA PHE A 188 -2.14 -28.83 5.74
C PHE A 188 -1.62 -27.47 6.21
N ALA A 189 -0.45 -27.43 6.86
CA ALA A 189 0.24 -26.19 7.22
C ALA A 189 0.69 -25.40 5.99
N LEU A 190 1.22 -26.05 4.94
CA LEU A 190 1.59 -25.42 3.67
C LEU A 190 0.35 -24.94 2.90
N ILE A 191 -0.77 -25.65 2.94
CA ILE A 191 -2.06 -25.25 2.35
C ILE A 191 -2.65 -24.07 3.14
N GLN A 192 -2.55 -24.07 4.48
CA GLN A 192 -2.92 -22.93 5.32
C GLN A 192 -2.01 -21.72 5.03
N ILE A 193 -0.69 -21.90 4.94
CA ILE A 193 0.29 -20.85 4.61
C ILE A 193 0.05 -20.31 3.19
N THR A 194 -0.20 -21.16 2.19
CA THR A 194 -0.51 -20.72 0.82
C THR A 194 -1.90 -20.07 0.71
N SER A 195 -2.88 -20.52 1.50
CA SER A 195 -4.21 -19.88 1.58
C SER A 195 -4.17 -18.53 2.31
N THR A 196 -3.22 -18.32 3.23
CA THR A 196 -2.99 -17.02 3.91
C THR A 196 -2.04 -16.08 3.17
N THR A 197 -1.41 -16.50 2.07
CA THR A 197 -0.42 -15.70 1.32
C THR A 197 -0.83 -15.32 -0.09
N THR A 198 -2.12 -15.45 -0.44
CA THR A 198 -2.68 -14.51 -1.43
C THR A 198 -3.06 -13.22 -0.70
N ASN A 199 -2.04 -12.46 -0.30
CA ASN A 199 -2.23 -11.05 0.06
C ASN A 199 -2.65 -10.34 -1.24
N GLN A 200 -3.93 -10.45 -1.58
CA GLN A 200 -4.51 -9.63 -2.61
C GLN A 200 -4.23 -8.19 -2.18
N SER A 201 -3.47 -7.45 -2.99
CA SER A 201 -3.26 -6.03 -2.74
C SER A 201 -4.62 -5.42 -2.44
N LYS A 202 -4.78 -4.80 -1.25
CA LYS A 202 -6.06 -4.14 -0.90
C LYS A 202 -6.46 -3.10 -1.93
N TRP A 203 -5.48 -2.59 -2.70
CA TRP A 203 -5.69 -1.73 -3.84
C TRP A 203 -5.71 -2.52 -5.14
N SER A 204 -6.71 -2.27 -5.97
CA SER A 204 -6.78 -2.76 -7.35
C SER A 204 -7.12 -1.64 -8.31
N ASN A 205 -6.57 -1.69 -9.52
CA ASN A 205 -6.90 -0.75 -10.58
C ASN A 205 -8.26 -1.09 -11.18
N THR A 206 -9.07 -0.07 -11.44
CA THR A 206 -10.25 -0.21 -12.31
C THR A 206 -9.83 -0.25 -13.78
N SER A 207 -10.76 -0.51 -14.69
CA SER A 207 -10.56 -0.11 -16.09
C SER A 207 -10.27 1.40 -16.19
N PRO A 208 -9.57 1.86 -17.23
CA PRO A 208 -9.30 3.29 -17.38
C PRO A 208 -10.60 4.08 -17.65
N LEU A 209 -10.68 5.27 -17.06
CA LEU A 209 -11.52 6.35 -17.50
C LEU A 209 -11.14 6.78 -18.91
N HIS A 210 -12.10 7.32 -19.65
CA HIS A 210 -11.86 7.89 -20.98
C HIS A 210 -11.09 9.21 -20.90
N TYR A 211 -11.29 9.96 -19.80
CA TYR A 211 -10.59 11.21 -19.55
C TYR A 211 -10.00 11.19 -18.13
N GLY A 212 -8.66 11.26 -18.04
CA GLY A 212 -7.98 11.54 -16.78
C GLY A 212 -8.40 12.90 -16.26
N ARG A 213 -8.56 13.06 -14.95
CA ARG A 213 -9.15 14.29 -14.38
C ARG A 213 -8.67 14.56 -12.96
N SER A 214 -8.43 15.82 -12.64
CA SER A 214 -8.25 16.31 -11.26
C SER A 214 -9.29 17.39 -10.96
N MET A 215 -9.49 17.73 -9.67
CA MET A 215 -10.44 18.79 -9.26
C MET A 215 -11.89 18.57 -9.75
N HIS A 216 -12.25 17.30 -9.99
CA HIS A 216 -13.57 16.84 -10.39
C HIS A 216 -14.41 16.56 -9.15
N ALA A 217 -15.69 16.24 -9.34
CA ALA A 217 -16.56 15.74 -8.28
C ALA A 217 -17.10 14.35 -8.60
N THR A 218 -17.21 13.50 -7.58
CA THR A 218 -17.87 12.18 -7.67
C THR A 218 -19.18 12.18 -6.89
N SER A 219 -20.12 11.35 -7.33
CA SER A 219 -21.42 11.20 -6.70
C SER A 219 -21.90 9.76 -6.80
N LEU A 220 -22.13 9.13 -5.64
CA LEU A 220 -22.74 7.81 -5.57
C LEU A 220 -24.22 7.92 -5.93
N LEU A 221 -24.64 7.16 -6.93
CA LEU A 221 -26.02 7.08 -7.39
C LEU A 221 -26.78 6.01 -6.60
N LYS A 222 -28.11 6.13 -6.53
CA LYS A 222 -28.96 5.17 -5.82
C LYS A 222 -28.83 3.72 -6.31
N ASN A 223 -28.45 3.53 -7.58
CA ASN A 223 -28.23 2.22 -8.16
C ASN A 223 -26.84 1.63 -7.84
N GLY A 224 -26.00 2.33 -7.08
CA GLY A 224 -24.65 1.90 -6.70
C GLY A 224 -23.54 2.33 -7.66
N ASN A 225 -23.87 2.90 -8.83
CA ASN A 225 -22.86 3.43 -9.73
C ASN A 225 -22.29 4.75 -9.20
N VAL A 226 -21.06 5.07 -9.59
CA VAL A 226 -20.44 6.36 -9.26
C VAL A 226 -20.39 7.23 -10.52
N LEU A 227 -21.04 8.39 -10.46
CA LEU A 227 -20.93 9.42 -11.48
C LEU A 227 -19.69 10.28 -11.18
N VAL A 228 -18.82 10.46 -12.15
CA VAL A 228 -17.74 11.45 -12.10
C VAL A 228 -18.03 12.59 -13.06
N THR A 229 -17.88 13.82 -12.58
CA THR A 229 -18.30 15.05 -13.28
C THR A 229 -17.17 16.06 -13.35
N GLY A 230 -16.94 16.57 -14.56
CA GLY A 230 -15.99 17.64 -14.83
C GLY A 230 -14.57 17.36 -14.35
N GLY A 231 -13.91 18.41 -13.86
CA GLY A 231 -12.49 18.44 -13.54
C GLY A 231 -11.66 19.03 -14.68
N THR A 232 -10.34 18.85 -14.59
CA THR A 232 -9.41 19.32 -15.61
C THR A 232 -8.39 18.24 -15.99
N SER A 233 -7.97 18.28 -17.26
CA SER A 233 -6.93 17.43 -17.85
C SER A 233 -6.03 18.23 -18.81
N GLY A 234 -5.69 19.47 -18.41
CA GLY A 234 -5.12 20.49 -19.31
C GLY A 234 -6.19 21.47 -19.77
N ASP A 235 -7.37 20.96 -20.15
CA ASP A 235 -8.58 21.74 -20.43
C ASP A 235 -9.67 21.50 -19.37
N PHE A 236 -10.74 22.29 -19.42
CA PHE A 236 -11.92 22.15 -18.58
C PHE A 236 -12.79 21.03 -19.16
N LEU A 237 -13.21 20.09 -18.31
CA LEU A 237 -14.01 18.95 -18.75
C LEU A 237 -15.50 19.24 -18.55
N HIS A 238 -16.29 19.13 -19.62
CA HIS A 238 -17.75 18.94 -19.52
C HIS A 238 -18.14 17.43 -19.55
N SER A 239 -17.14 16.56 -19.73
CA SER A 239 -17.37 15.11 -19.82
C SER A 239 -17.75 14.51 -18.47
N THR A 240 -18.66 13.55 -18.52
CA THR A 240 -19.05 12.76 -17.34
C THR A 240 -19.04 11.28 -17.66
N GLU A 241 -18.68 10.49 -16.66
CA GLU A 241 -18.51 9.05 -16.81
C GLU A 241 -19.15 8.33 -15.61
N LEU A 242 -19.63 7.10 -15.85
CA LEU A 242 -20.19 6.22 -14.84
C LEU A 242 -19.24 5.06 -14.59
N TYR A 243 -18.82 4.90 -13.35
CA TYR A 243 -18.21 3.67 -12.87
C TYR A 243 -19.29 2.67 -12.47
N HIS A 244 -19.13 1.43 -12.92
CA HIS A 244 -20.02 0.31 -12.58
C HIS A 244 -19.26 -0.67 -11.67
N PRO A 245 -19.48 -0.63 -10.34
CA PRO A 245 -18.75 -1.49 -9.41
C PRO A 245 -18.87 -2.99 -9.71
N SER A 246 -20.00 -3.41 -10.27
CA SER A 246 -20.26 -4.83 -10.59
C SER A 246 -19.36 -5.38 -11.69
N THR A 247 -18.81 -4.50 -12.56
CA THR A 247 -17.94 -4.91 -13.67
C THR A 247 -16.54 -4.30 -13.58
N GLY A 248 -16.34 -3.27 -12.75
CA GLY A 248 -15.09 -2.52 -12.68
C GLY A 248 -14.85 -1.58 -13.87
N ASN A 249 -15.84 -1.43 -14.75
CA ASN A 249 -15.72 -0.69 -16.01
C ASN A 249 -16.26 0.75 -15.89
N TRP A 250 -15.77 1.62 -16.78
CA TRP A 250 -16.26 2.97 -16.98
C TRP A 250 -17.03 3.09 -18.29
N THR A 251 -18.13 3.85 -18.27
CA THR A 251 -18.88 4.20 -19.49
C THR A 251 -19.10 5.71 -19.56
N LYS A 252 -18.92 6.30 -20.75
CA LYS A 252 -19.36 7.69 -21.00
C LYS A 252 -20.87 7.80 -20.78
N THR A 253 -21.30 8.93 -20.23
CA THR A 253 -22.72 9.31 -20.12
C THR A 253 -22.91 10.74 -20.61
N GLY A 254 -24.10 11.31 -20.46
CA GLY A 254 -24.41 12.66 -20.97
C GLY A 254 -23.40 13.71 -20.51
N LEU A 255 -23.13 14.67 -21.39
CA LEU A 255 -22.19 15.76 -21.12
C LEU A 255 -22.90 16.86 -20.33
N MET A 256 -22.18 17.47 -19.38
CA MET A 256 -22.63 18.74 -18.80
C MET A 256 -22.70 19.79 -19.91
N ASN A 257 -23.51 20.83 -19.72
CA ASN A 257 -23.62 21.89 -20.70
C ASN A 257 -22.32 22.72 -20.77
N ASN A 258 -21.66 22.92 -19.63
CA ASN A 258 -20.39 23.65 -19.56
C ASN A 258 -19.27 22.83 -18.90
N GLY A 259 -18.03 23.08 -19.34
CA GLY A 259 -16.86 22.47 -18.74
C GLY A 259 -16.50 23.15 -17.43
N ARG A 260 -16.30 22.39 -16.35
CA ARG A 260 -16.00 22.98 -15.04
C ARG A 260 -15.15 22.11 -14.12
N TYR A 261 -14.40 22.77 -13.23
CA TYR A 261 -13.68 22.14 -12.12
C TYR A 261 -13.86 22.93 -10.82
N GLN A 262 -13.48 22.34 -9.67
CA GLN A 262 -13.68 22.94 -8.33
C GLN A 262 -15.15 23.31 -8.03
N HIS A 263 -16.08 22.69 -8.75
CA HIS A 263 -17.50 22.68 -8.47
C HIS A 263 -17.83 21.67 -7.37
N ALA A 264 -18.99 21.82 -6.76
CA ALA A 264 -19.54 20.78 -5.91
C ALA A 264 -20.47 19.84 -6.70
N SER A 265 -20.71 18.65 -6.17
CA SER A 265 -21.72 17.72 -6.68
C SER A 265 -22.47 17.07 -5.51
N VAL A 266 -23.79 16.98 -5.60
CA VAL A 266 -24.66 16.42 -4.56
C VAL A 266 -25.71 15.50 -5.18
N THR A 267 -25.73 14.23 -4.77
CA THR A 267 -26.84 13.31 -5.08
C THR A 267 -28.06 13.72 -4.25
N LEU A 268 -29.12 14.16 -4.91
CA LEU A 268 -30.37 14.58 -4.28
C LEU A 268 -31.21 13.39 -3.82
N LYS A 269 -32.14 13.61 -2.89
CA LYS A 269 -33.08 12.59 -2.41
C LYS A 269 -33.95 11.98 -3.51
N ASN A 270 -34.23 12.71 -4.58
CA ASN A 270 -34.96 12.21 -5.75
C ASN A 270 -34.09 11.35 -6.69
N GLY A 271 -32.80 11.21 -6.43
CA GLY A 271 -31.86 10.42 -7.22
C GLY A 271 -31.15 11.17 -8.35
N LYS A 272 -31.54 12.43 -8.64
CA LYS A 272 -30.78 13.30 -9.55
C LYS A 272 -29.48 13.77 -8.88
N VAL A 273 -28.50 14.17 -9.69
CA VAL A 273 -27.26 14.78 -9.18
C VAL A 273 -27.26 16.25 -9.54
N LEU A 274 -27.09 17.11 -8.54
CA LEU A 274 -26.91 18.55 -8.71
C LEU A 274 -25.41 18.84 -8.81
N VAL A 275 -25.00 19.56 -9.85
CA VAL A 275 -23.68 20.17 -10.00
C VAL A 275 -23.83 21.69 -9.95
N MET A 276 -22.98 22.38 -9.19
CA MET A 276 -23.11 23.82 -8.98
C MET A 276 -21.77 24.52 -8.76
N GLY A 277 -21.70 25.77 -9.24
CA GLY A 277 -20.55 26.64 -9.11
C GLY A 277 -19.29 26.11 -9.82
N GLY A 278 -18.13 26.46 -9.28
CA GLY A 278 -16.83 26.09 -9.82
C GLY A 278 -16.27 27.12 -10.81
N MET A 279 -15.11 26.78 -11.40
CA MET A 279 -14.52 27.51 -12.52
C MET A 279 -15.04 26.90 -13.81
N ASP A 280 -15.69 27.72 -14.63
CA ASP A 280 -16.32 27.41 -15.90
C ASP A 280 -15.47 27.91 -17.08
N ASP A 281 -15.47 27.16 -18.16
CA ASP A 281 -14.64 27.39 -19.35
C ASP A 281 -14.99 28.66 -20.14
N HIS A 282 -16.22 29.16 -20.02
CA HIS A 282 -16.67 30.35 -20.76
C HIS A 282 -16.71 31.61 -19.90
N ILE A 283 -17.13 31.49 -18.64
CA ILE A 283 -17.43 32.64 -17.78
C ILE A 283 -16.50 32.77 -16.55
N GLY A 284 -15.58 31.85 -16.34
CA GLY A 284 -14.72 31.85 -15.15
C GLY A 284 -15.50 31.43 -13.91
N ILE A 285 -15.51 32.26 -12.85
CA ILE A 285 -16.22 31.91 -11.61
C ILE A 285 -17.73 31.82 -11.88
N SER A 286 -18.26 30.60 -11.80
CA SER A 286 -19.61 30.28 -12.26
C SER A 286 -20.64 30.34 -11.14
N GLY A 287 -21.81 30.90 -11.44
CA GLY A 287 -23.02 30.77 -10.62
C GLY A 287 -23.98 29.70 -11.15
N THR A 288 -23.66 29.07 -12.28
CA THR A 288 -24.59 28.13 -12.94
C THR A 288 -24.73 26.83 -12.17
N SER A 289 -25.91 26.22 -12.28
CA SER A 289 -26.21 24.90 -11.72
C SER A 289 -26.91 24.02 -12.74
N GLU A 290 -26.63 22.73 -12.69
CA GLU A 290 -27.17 21.74 -13.62
C GLU A 290 -27.59 20.47 -12.88
N LEU A 291 -28.65 19.82 -13.37
CA LEU A 291 -29.15 18.55 -12.85
C LEU A 291 -28.89 17.43 -13.85
N TYR A 292 -28.21 16.39 -13.41
CA TYR A 292 -28.15 15.11 -14.10
C TYR A 292 -29.31 14.22 -13.70
N ASN A 293 -30.01 13.67 -14.68
CA ASN A 293 -30.99 12.61 -14.47
C ASN A 293 -30.39 11.24 -14.85
N PRO A 294 -30.07 10.37 -13.88
CA PRO A 294 -29.51 9.04 -14.17
C PRO A 294 -30.37 8.13 -15.05
N LEU A 295 -31.69 8.34 -15.11
CA LEU A 295 -32.60 7.53 -15.92
C LEU A 295 -32.51 7.89 -17.40
N THR A 296 -32.49 9.19 -17.71
CA THR A 296 -32.43 9.68 -19.09
C THR A 296 -31.01 9.98 -19.55
N ARG A 297 -30.05 10.01 -18.61
CA ARG A 297 -28.65 10.39 -18.82
C ARG A 297 -28.46 11.79 -19.41
N ASN A 298 -29.43 12.67 -19.18
CA ASN A 298 -29.40 14.06 -19.67
C ASN A 298 -29.08 15.04 -18.55
N TRP A 299 -28.44 16.14 -18.95
CA TRP A 299 -28.21 17.31 -18.11
C TRP A 299 -29.20 18.41 -18.45
N THR A 300 -29.74 19.06 -17.43
CA THR A 300 -30.64 20.22 -17.59
C THR A 300 -30.21 21.34 -16.65
N PHE A 301 -30.12 22.57 -17.15
CA PHE A 301 -29.93 23.74 -16.29
C PHE A 301 -31.06 23.84 -15.25
N THR A 302 -30.71 24.35 -14.08
CA THR A 302 -31.64 24.72 -13.00
C THR A 302 -31.32 26.15 -12.55
N GLY A 303 -32.02 26.69 -11.56
CA GLY A 303 -31.72 28.02 -11.01
C GLY A 303 -30.24 28.21 -10.66
N ASN A 304 -29.77 29.44 -10.82
CA ASN A 304 -28.39 29.83 -10.58
C ASN A 304 -28.18 30.34 -9.16
N LEU A 305 -26.96 30.17 -8.66
CA LEU A 305 -26.47 30.81 -7.44
C LEU A 305 -26.54 32.33 -7.61
N ARG A 306 -26.93 33.04 -6.55
CA ARG A 306 -26.87 34.51 -6.54
C ARG A 306 -25.44 35.02 -6.43
N ASN A 307 -24.59 34.30 -5.69
CA ASN A 307 -23.18 34.64 -5.59
C ASN A 307 -22.34 33.50 -6.25
N PRO A 308 -21.87 33.69 -7.48
CA PRO A 308 -20.93 32.79 -8.16
C PRO A 308 -19.72 32.46 -7.28
N ARG A 309 -19.30 31.20 -7.26
CA ARG A 309 -18.26 30.75 -6.32
C ARG A 309 -17.59 29.43 -6.73
N TYR A 310 -16.33 29.27 -6.37
CA TYR A 310 -15.58 28.01 -6.45
C TYR A 310 -14.87 27.71 -5.12
N MET A 311 -14.39 26.47 -4.92
CA MET A 311 -13.74 26.04 -3.66
C MET A 311 -14.64 26.26 -2.41
N HIS A 312 -15.95 26.24 -2.64
CA HIS A 312 -17.01 26.25 -1.64
C HIS A 312 -17.30 24.80 -1.20
N THR A 313 -18.20 24.64 -0.22
CA THR A 313 -18.75 23.33 0.13
C THR A 313 -20.25 23.30 -0.13
N ALA A 314 -20.79 22.11 -0.44
CA ALA A 314 -22.22 21.88 -0.59
C ALA A 314 -22.63 20.64 0.21
N SER A 315 -23.78 20.69 0.87
CA SER A 315 -24.27 19.65 1.78
C SER A 315 -25.76 19.39 1.59
N LEU A 316 -26.15 18.13 1.40
CA LEU A 316 -27.55 17.72 1.41
C LEU A 316 -28.08 17.72 2.85
N LEU A 317 -29.09 18.54 3.12
CA LEU A 317 -29.69 18.66 4.43
C LEU A 317 -30.77 17.59 4.68
N PRO A 318 -31.10 17.30 5.96
CA PRO A 318 -32.17 16.35 6.31
C PRO A 318 -33.54 16.72 5.73
N ASN A 319 -33.82 18.00 5.50
CA ASN A 319 -35.05 18.47 4.86
C ASN A 319 -35.07 18.28 3.33
N GLY A 320 -33.97 17.80 2.73
CA GLY A 320 -33.84 17.56 1.28
C GLY A 320 -33.30 18.75 0.47
N LYS A 321 -33.13 19.93 1.08
CA LYS A 321 -32.47 21.07 0.43
C LYS A 321 -30.96 20.88 0.39
N VAL A 322 -30.27 21.60 -0.49
CA VAL A 322 -28.80 21.65 -0.52
C VAL A 322 -28.33 22.98 0.00
N LEU A 323 -27.49 22.98 1.04
CA LEU A 323 -26.81 24.16 1.55
C LEU A 323 -25.48 24.31 0.81
N ILE A 324 -25.21 25.49 0.26
CA ILE A 324 -23.90 25.88 -0.26
C ILE A 324 -23.30 26.98 0.62
N VAL A 325 -22.01 26.89 0.95
CA VAL A 325 -21.38 27.78 1.93
C VAL A 325 -20.00 28.25 1.48
N GLY A 326 -19.74 29.54 1.68
CA GLY A 326 -18.42 30.16 1.50
C GLY A 326 -17.88 30.04 0.08
N GLY A 327 -16.57 29.88 -0.07
CA GLY A 327 -15.90 29.83 -1.37
C GLY A 327 -15.37 31.19 -1.82
N TRP A 328 -14.62 31.17 -2.91
CA TRP A 328 -14.06 32.37 -3.53
C TRP A 328 -15.00 32.85 -4.65
N GLY A 329 -15.46 34.10 -4.53
CA GLY A 329 -16.37 34.74 -5.47
C GLY A 329 -15.68 35.69 -6.45
N LEU A 330 -16.47 36.44 -7.21
CA LEU A 330 -15.96 37.44 -8.17
C LEU A 330 -15.19 38.57 -7.49
N ASP A 331 -15.71 39.05 -6.35
CA ASP A 331 -15.16 40.21 -5.66
C ASP A 331 -14.25 39.83 -4.49
N ASP A 332 -14.62 38.81 -3.70
CA ASP A 332 -13.86 38.37 -2.52
C ASP A 332 -14.29 36.96 -2.05
N ILE A 333 -13.68 36.47 -0.98
CA ILE A 333 -14.06 35.28 -0.23
C ILE A 333 -15.43 35.51 0.43
N HIS A 334 -16.37 34.60 0.20
CA HIS A 334 -17.72 34.71 0.71
C HIS A 334 -17.87 34.19 2.14
N SER A 335 -18.67 34.89 2.96
CA SER A 335 -19.32 34.35 4.16
C SER A 335 -20.76 33.90 3.88
N SER A 336 -21.31 34.24 2.72
CA SER A 336 -22.70 33.97 2.36
C SER A 336 -22.97 32.48 2.18
N ALA A 337 -24.21 32.09 2.49
CA ALA A 337 -24.73 30.76 2.22
C ALA A 337 -26.06 30.84 1.46
N GLU A 338 -26.34 29.81 0.67
CA GLU A 338 -27.56 29.71 -0.13
C GLU A 338 -28.17 28.31 -0.01
N LEU A 339 -29.48 28.21 -0.19
CA LEU A 339 -30.24 26.96 -0.16
C LEU A 339 -30.83 26.70 -1.53
N TYR A 340 -30.54 25.53 -2.09
CA TYR A 340 -31.24 25.01 -3.25
C TYR A 340 -32.45 24.20 -2.81
N ASP A 341 -33.61 24.49 -3.38
CA ASP A 341 -34.82 23.70 -3.23
C ASP A 341 -35.04 22.81 -4.46
N PRO A 342 -34.85 21.47 -4.36
CA PRO A 342 -35.07 20.57 -5.49
C PRO A 342 -36.50 20.51 -6.02
N LEU A 343 -37.48 20.97 -5.25
CA LEU A 343 -38.89 20.97 -5.69
C LEU A 343 -39.17 22.13 -6.64
N THR A 344 -38.57 23.29 -6.39
CA THR A 344 -38.77 24.49 -7.23
C THR A 344 -37.62 24.73 -8.20
N GLY A 345 -36.46 24.10 -7.99
CA GLY A 345 -35.25 24.30 -8.78
C GLY A 345 -34.56 25.64 -8.54
N ASN A 346 -34.86 26.33 -7.43
CA ASN A 346 -34.40 27.69 -7.16
C ASN A 346 -33.40 27.74 -5.99
N TRP A 347 -32.51 28.74 -6.04
CA TRP A 347 -31.64 29.11 -4.93
C TRP A 347 -32.21 30.30 -4.15
N THR A 348 -32.10 30.24 -2.83
CA THR A 348 -32.48 31.32 -1.91
C THR A 348 -31.35 31.60 -0.93
N LEU A 349 -31.07 32.88 -0.66
CA LEU A 349 -30.12 33.25 0.41
C LEU A 349 -30.64 32.77 1.77
N THR A 350 -29.72 32.36 2.64
CA THR A 350 -29.97 32.11 4.06
C THR A 350 -29.01 32.97 4.89
N GLY A 351 -28.95 32.79 6.22
CA GLY A 351 -27.99 33.50 7.05
C GLY A 351 -26.54 33.27 6.59
N SER A 352 -25.67 34.23 6.87
CA SER A 352 -24.25 34.19 6.53
C SER A 352 -23.39 33.78 7.72
N MET A 353 -22.26 33.13 7.44
CA MET A 353 -21.21 32.90 8.45
C MET A 353 -20.69 34.22 9.01
N ASN A 354 -20.12 34.16 10.20
CA ASN A 354 -19.46 35.29 10.83
C ASN A 354 -18.10 35.57 10.18
N ILE A 355 -17.40 34.51 9.73
CA ILE A 355 -16.10 34.62 9.08
C ILE A 355 -16.20 34.04 7.66
N SER A 356 -15.86 34.85 6.66
CA SER A 356 -15.75 34.40 5.27
C SER A 356 -14.64 33.37 5.12
N ARG A 357 -14.86 32.36 4.27
CA ARG A 357 -13.88 31.28 4.11
C ARG A 357 -14.05 30.51 2.81
N TYR A 358 -12.94 30.05 2.25
CA TYR A 358 -12.87 29.04 1.17
C TYR A 358 -11.88 27.93 1.57
N GLN A 359 -11.90 26.80 0.85
CA GLN A 359 -11.06 25.63 1.16
C GLN A 359 -11.21 25.07 2.59
N HIS A 360 -12.37 25.35 3.20
CA HIS A 360 -12.84 24.78 4.44
C HIS A 360 -13.53 23.44 4.17
N THR A 361 -13.91 22.74 5.24
CA THR A 361 -14.82 21.59 5.12
C THR A 361 -16.16 21.90 5.76
N ALA A 362 -17.21 21.23 5.30
CA ALA A 362 -18.55 21.30 5.86
C ALA A 362 -19.09 19.88 6.05
N SER A 363 -19.65 19.60 7.22
CA SER A 363 -20.16 18.28 7.59
C SER A 363 -21.55 18.41 8.20
N VAL A 364 -22.51 17.65 7.66
CA VAL A 364 -23.84 17.49 8.25
C VAL A 364 -23.72 16.57 9.46
N LEU A 365 -24.10 17.08 10.63
CA LEU A 365 -24.05 16.37 11.90
C LEU A 365 -25.29 15.50 12.11
N SER A 366 -25.21 14.57 13.06
CA SER A 366 -26.32 13.69 13.43
C SER A 366 -27.58 14.43 13.91
N ASN A 367 -27.40 15.63 14.48
CA ASN A 367 -28.50 16.52 14.88
C ASN A 367 -29.05 17.36 13.71
N GLY A 368 -28.57 17.17 12.49
CA GLY A 368 -29.00 17.88 11.28
C GLY A 368 -28.35 19.25 11.05
N LYS A 369 -27.57 19.78 12.01
CA LYS A 369 -26.80 21.02 11.83
C LYS A 369 -25.61 20.79 10.90
N VAL A 370 -25.07 21.86 10.33
CA VAL A 370 -23.87 21.79 9.49
C VAL A 370 -22.71 22.46 10.22
N LEU A 371 -21.66 21.69 10.50
CA LEU A 371 -20.40 22.24 11.00
C LEU A 371 -19.53 22.66 9.83
N VAL A 372 -19.07 23.90 9.87
CA VAL A 372 -18.06 24.42 8.95
C VAL A 372 -16.81 24.77 9.74
N ASN A 373 -15.65 24.29 9.30
CA ASN A 373 -14.40 24.47 10.04
C ASN A 373 -13.18 24.67 9.13
N GLY A 374 -12.24 25.49 9.64
CA GLY A 374 -10.99 25.83 8.97
C GLY A 374 -11.18 26.61 7.68
N GLY A 375 -10.24 26.46 6.76
CA GLY A 375 -10.18 27.21 5.50
C GLY A 375 -9.24 28.42 5.58
N PHE A 376 -9.40 29.35 4.66
CA PHE A 376 -8.61 30.58 4.59
C PHE A 376 -9.50 31.79 4.38
N THR A 377 -9.10 32.94 4.95
CA THR A 377 -9.69 34.26 4.69
C THR A 377 -8.61 35.33 4.52
N ASN A 378 -8.90 36.42 3.80
CA ASN A 378 -7.90 37.46 3.46
C ASN A 378 -7.41 38.26 4.68
N GLY A 379 -8.24 38.43 5.72
CA GLY A 379 -7.88 39.21 6.93
C GLY A 379 -7.11 38.44 8.00
N GLU A 380 -7.43 37.15 8.19
CA GLU A 380 -6.85 36.31 9.27
C GLU A 380 -5.92 35.21 8.74
N GLY A 381 -5.90 34.97 7.43
CA GLY A 381 -5.15 33.85 6.85
C GLY A 381 -5.81 32.51 7.13
N PHE A 382 -5.04 31.55 7.64
CA PHE A 382 -5.53 30.18 7.88
C PHE A 382 -6.41 30.14 9.12
N LEU A 383 -7.60 29.56 8.97
CA LEU A 383 -8.60 29.55 10.02
C LEU A 383 -8.48 28.30 10.89
N ARG A 384 -8.63 28.50 12.20
CA ARG A 384 -8.99 27.44 13.16
C ARG A 384 -10.45 27.54 13.63
N SER A 385 -11.12 28.64 13.33
CA SER A 385 -12.50 28.89 13.74
C SER A 385 -13.46 27.86 13.14
N SER A 386 -14.50 27.55 13.90
CA SER A 386 -15.57 26.65 13.49
C SER A 386 -16.93 27.28 13.77
N GLU A 387 -17.89 27.04 12.89
CA GLU A 387 -19.23 27.62 12.96
C GLU A 387 -20.29 26.55 12.67
N LEU A 388 -21.40 26.59 13.40
CA LEU A 388 -22.56 25.72 13.20
C LEU A 388 -23.68 26.51 12.52
N TYR A 389 -24.18 25.96 11.41
CA TYR A 389 -25.43 26.38 10.79
C TYR A 389 -26.59 25.55 11.30
N ASP A 390 -27.67 26.21 11.70
CA ASP A 390 -28.95 25.58 12.03
C ASP A 390 -29.93 25.71 10.85
N PRO A 391 -30.25 24.61 10.14
CA PRO A 391 -31.18 24.65 9.01
C PRO A 391 -32.62 25.05 9.34
N LEU A 392 -33.03 24.97 10.61
CA LEU A 392 -34.39 25.31 11.02
C LEU A 392 -34.59 26.82 11.11
N THR A 393 -33.57 27.52 11.61
CA THR A 393 -33.62 28.98 11.81
C THR A 393 -32.87 29.75 10.73
N GLY A 394 -31.99 29.09 9.98
CA GLY A 394 -31.10 29.74 9.02
C GLY A 394 -29.98 30.56 9.68
N THR A 395 -29.68 30.30 10.96
CA THR A 395 -28.71 31.11 11.73
C THR A 395 -27.38 30.38 11.92
N TRP A 396 -26.31 31.17 12.05
CA TRP A 396 -24.95 30.69 12.34
C TRP A 396 -24.53 30.98 13.78
N LYS A 397 -23.76 30.06 14.36
CA LYS A 397 -23.19 30.18 15.70
C LYS A 397 -21.72 29.81 15.67
N ILE A 398 -20.85 30.67 16.19
CA ILE A 398 -19.44 30.33 16.44
C ILE A 398 -19.36 29.29 17.56
N VAL A 399 -18.61 28.22 17.34
CA VAL A 399 -18.33 27.19 18.35
C VAL A 399 -16.84 27.14 18.67
N SER A 400 -16.43 26.19 19.52
CA SER A 400 -15.03 26.01 19.87
C SER A 400 -14.16 25.89 18.62
N SER A 401 -12.98 26.53 18.64
CA SER A 401 -12.02 26.47 17.53
C SER A 401 -11.23 25.16 17.54
N MET A 402 -10.79 24.73 16.36
CA MET A 402 -9.81 23.66 16.23
C MET A 402 -8.50 24.03 16.93
N PRO A 403 -7.72 23.04 17.40
CA PRO A 403 -6.43 23.32 18.05
C PRO A 403 -5.41 23.99 17.13
N TYR A 404 -5.50 23.73 15.82
CA TYR A 404 -4.54 24.20 14.82
C TYR A 404 -5.28 24.81 13.62
N PRO A 405 -4.80 25.93 13.06
CA PRO A 405 -5.33 26.48 11.81
C PRO A 405 -5.01 25.53 10.64
N THR A 406 -6.00 25.29 9.77
CA THR A 406 -5.82 24.38 8.63
C THR A 406 -6.80 24.65 7.50
N ARG A 407 -6.35 24.44 6.26
CA ARG A 407 -7.19 24.42 5.04
C ARG A 407 -6.91 23.16 4.23
N LEU A 408 -7.83 22.78 3.34
CA LEU A 408 -7.69 21.59 2.49
C LEU A 408 -7.42 20.30 3.30
N HIS A 409 -7.97 20.22 4.51
CA HIS A 409 -7.98 19.03 5.35
C HIS A 409 -9.15 18.12 4.97
N ALA A 410 -9.12 16.86 5.40
CA ALA A 410 -10.23 15.93 5.20
C ALA A 410 -11.08 15.79 6.47
N THR A 411 -12.38 15.60 6.29
CA THR A 411 -13.32 15.32 7.38
C THR A 411 -14.12 14.06 7.11
N VAL A 412 -14.47 13.36 8.20
CA VAL A 412 -15.31 12.16 8.13
C VAL A 412 -16.15 12.05 9.39
N SER A 413 -17.42 11.67 9.20
CA SER A 413 -18.31 11.31 10.31
C SER A 413 -17.98 9.93 10.82
N LEU A 414 -17.75 9.79 12.12
CA LEU A 414 -17.54 8.51 12.79
C LEU A 414 -18.88 7.88 13.18
N LYS A 415 -18.88 6.55 13.38
CA LYS A 415 -20.09 5.79 13.79
C LYS A 415 -20.72 6.29 15.10
N ASN A 416 -19.93 6.89 15.97
CA ASN A 416 -20.40 7.45 17.25
C ASN A 416 -20.97 8.88 17.12
N GLY A 417 -21.12 9.40 15.90
CA GLY A 417 -21.65 10.74 15.63
C GLY A 417 -20.63 11.87 15.78
N LYS A 418 -19.39 11.60 16.21
CA LYS A 418 -18.31 12.59 16.24
C LYS A 418 -17.71 12.78 14.85
N LEU A 419 -17.08 13.93 14.61
CA LEU A 419 -16.36 14.19 13.37
C LEU A 419 -14.86 14.07 13.60
N LEU A 420 -14.16 13.36 12.72
CA LEU A 420 -12.71 13.35 12.67
C LEU A 420 -12.22 14.30 11.57
N VAL A 421 -11.33 15.21 11.92
CA VAL A 421 -10.58 16.08 11.00
C VAL A 421 -9.14 15.61 10.93
N THR A 422 -8.57 15.53 9.74
CA THR A 422 -7.20 15.06 9.52
C THR A 422 -6.43 15.93 8.52
N GLY A 423 -5.17 16.19 8.84
CA GLY A 423 -4.19 16.83 7.96
C GLY A 423 -4.58 18.24 7.50
N GLY A 424 -4.35 18.51 6.21
CA GLY A 424 -4.44 19.83 5.59
C GLY A 424 -3.11 20.56 5.58
N PHE A 425 -3.15 21.86 5.27
CA PHE A 425 -1.99 22.74 5.26
C PHE A 425 -2.03 23.73 6.42
N ASN A 426 -0.89 23.95 7.06
CA ASN A 426 -0.69 24.99 8.07
C ASN A 426 -0.34 26.35 7.43
N GLU A 427 -0.08 27.34 8.27
CA GLU A 427 0.29 28.71 7.88
C GLU A 427 1.58 28.78 7.06
N ASP A 428 2.52 27.88 7.31
CA ASP A 428 3.76 27.71 6.53
C ASP A 428 3.54 27.05 5.17
N ARG A 429 2.28 26.67 4.86
CA ARG A 429 1.84 26.00 3.63
C ARG A 429 2.36 24.56 3.48
N ASP A 430 2.82 23.98 4.57
CA ASP A 430 3.27 22.60 4.69
C ASP A 430 2.12 21.67 5.06
N ALA A 431 2.12 20.46 4.50
CA ALA A 431 1.16 19.46 4.90
C ALA A 431 1.41 19.04 6.35
N VAL A 432 0.32 18.87 7.11
CA VAL A 432 0.39 18.44 8.50
C VAL A 432 -0.18 17.04 8.70
N LYS A 433 0.16 16.42 9.83
CA LYS A 433 -0.32 15.10 10.25
C LYS A 433 -1.33 15.16 11.41
N ASN A 434 -1.77 16.37 11.76
CA ASN A 434 -2.64 16.58 12.91
C ASN A 434 -3.99 15.87 12.68
N ALA A 435 -4.53 15.31 13.76
CA ALA A 435 -5.86 14.72 13.77
C ALA A 435 -6.61 15.21 15.01
N THR A 436 -7.83 15.66 14.84
CA THR A 436 -8.66 16.19 15.93
C THR A 436 -10.11 15.74 15.75
N VAL A 437 -10.81 15.57 16.86
CA VAL A 437 -12.19 15.10 16.88
C VAL A 437 -13.10 16.19 17.42
N PHE A 438 -14.18 16.48 16.70
CA PHE A 438 -15.26 17.33 17.18
C PHE A 438 -16.35 16.48 17.82
N ASP A 439 -16.81 16.89 18.99
CA ASP A 439 -17.97 16.32 19.66
C ASP A 439 -19.18 17.25 19.52
N PRO A 440 -20.20 16.89 18.71
CA PRO A 440 -21.40 17.69 18.54
C PRO A 440 -22.22 17.92 19.81
N SER A 441 -22.09 17.05 20.83
CA SER A 441 -22.87 17.15 22.06
C SER A 441 -22.35 18.24 22.99
N THR A 442 -21.04 18.47 22.97
CA THR A 442 -20.36 19.50 23.78
C THR A 442 -19.92 20.70 22.95
N GLU A 443 -19.98 20.61 21.61
CA GLU A 443 -19.48 21.61 20.67
C GLU A 443 -17.98 21.95 20.90
N THR A 444 -17.19 20.94 21.25
CA THR A 444 -15.76 21.07 21.56
C THR A 444 -14.88 20.19 20.68
N TRP A 445 -13.62 20.62 20.50
CA TRP A 445 -12.59 19.86 19.82
C TRP A 445 -11.68 19.15 20.81
N THR A 446 -11.21 17.96 20.46
CA THR A 446 -10.22 17.19 21.22
C THR A 446 -9.15 16.64 20.27
N PRO A 447 -7.87 17.01 20.43
CA PRO A 447 -6.78 16.39 19.69
C PRO A 447 -6.76 14.87 19.90
N THR A 448 -6.48 14.12 18.84
CA THR A 448 -6.18 12.68 18.92
C THR A 448 -4.74 12.44 18.46
N LYS A 449 -4.29 11.18 18.55
CA LYS A 449 -3.00 10.77 17.98
C LYS A 449 -2.92 11.19 16.51
N SER A 450 -1.81 11.82 16.13
CA SER A 450 -1.54 12.25 14.76
C SER A 450 -1.40 11.08 13.79
N MET A 451 -1.72 11.34 12.53
CA MET A 451 -1.42 10.48 11.39
C MET A 451 0.06 10.13 11.32
N GLN A 452 0.40 9.05 10.62
CA GLN A 452 1.79 8.65 10.37
C GLN A 452 2.42 9.53 9.29
N ASN A 453 1.65 9.89 8.26
CA ASN A 453 2.13 10.70 7.15
C ASN A 453 1.50 12.10 7.18
N ILE A 454 2.25 13.09 6.70
CA ILE A 454 1.73 14.44 6.45
C ILE A 454 0.93 14.45 5.15
N ARG A 455 -0.25 15.09 5.16
CA ARG A 455 -1.16 15.09 4.00
C ARG A 455 -1.99 16.37 3.96
N GLY A 456 -2.04 17.01 2.80
CA GLY A 456 -3.11 17.96 2.44
C GLY A 456 -3.84 17.49 1.19
N MET A 457 -5.08 17.91 0.98
CA MET A 457 -5.92 17.48 -0.17
C MET A 457 -6.11 15.96 -0.31
N HIS A 458 -5.97 15.23 0.80
CA HIS A 458 -6.29 13.81 0.87
C HIS A 458 -7.78 13.59 1.11
N THR A 459 -8.16 12.33 1.12
CA THR A 459 -9.54 11.89 1.41
C THR A 459 -9.59 11.10 2.71
N ALA A 460 -10.75 11.13 3.38
CA ALA A 460 -11.03 10.33 4.56
C ALA A 460 -12.40 9.64 4.40
N SER A 461 -12.43 8.32 4.51
CA SER A 461 -13.61 7.49 4.25
C SER A 461 -13.90 6.58 5.44
N LEU A 462 -15.12 6.61 5.97
CA LEU A 462 -15.55 5.67 7.00
C LEU A 462 -15.85 4.31 6.36
N LEU A 463 -15.16 3.27 6.81
CA LEU A 463 -15.37 1.89 6.36
C LEU A 463 -16.50 1.20 7.14
N PRO A 464 -17.10 0.12 6.59
CA PRO A 464 -18.16 -0.62 7.27
C PRO A 464 -17.76 -1.19 8.64
N ASN A 465 -16.48 -1.51 8.84
CA ASN A 465 -15.95 -1.98 10.13
C ASN A 465 -15.82 -0.86 11.17
N GLY A 466 -15.96 0.41 10.77
CA GLY A 466 -15.83 1.58 11.65
C GLY A 466 -14.44 2.22 11.68
N ASN A 467 -13.46 1.65 10.99
CA ASN A 467 -12.18 2.31 10.76
C ASN A 467 -12.33 3.42 9.70
N VAL A 468 -11.42 4.38 9.72
CA VAL A 468 -11.34 5.44 8.72
C VAL A 468 -10.14 5.18 7.83
N LEU A 469 -10.36 5.06 6.53
CA LEU A 469 -9.31 5.06 5.51
C LEU A 469 -8.96 6.50 5.15
N VAL A 470 -7.69 6.86 5.33
CA VAL A 470 -7.10 8.10 4.82
C VAL A 470 -6.18 7.78 3.66
N ALA A 471 -6.44 8.35 2.48
CA ALA A 471 -5.73 8.01 1.25
C ALA A 471 -5.35 9.24 0.42
N GLY A 472 -4.14 9.19 -0.14
CA GLY A 472 -3.60 10.20 -1.04
C GLY A 472 -3.19 11.50 -0.35
N GLY A 473 -3.33 12.59 -1.08
CA GLY A 473 -2.94 13.94 -0.71
C GLY A 473 -1.62 14.37 -1.36
N CYS A 474 -1.14 15.55 -0.96
CA CYS A 474 0.17 16.07 -1.34
C CYS A 474 0.89 16.65 -0.12
N LEU A 475 2.21 16.77 -0.25
CA LEU A 475 3.10 17.22 0.82
C LEU A 475 3.21 18.74 0.90
N THR A 476 3.04 19.41 -0.23
CA THR A 476 3.09 20.87 -0.34
C THR A 476 1.79 21.38 -0.95
N SER A 477 1.44 22.63 -0.64
CA SER A 477 0.27 23.28 -1.25
C SER A 477 0.45 23.63 -2.74
N ILE A 478 1.64 23.35 -3.29
CA ILE A 478 1.91 23.44 -4.73
C ILE A 478 1.47 22.10 -5.31
N TYR A 479 0.49 22.15 -6.21
CA TYR A 479 -0.22 21.06 -6.85
C TYR A 479 0.65 20.17 -7.77
N SER A 480 1.79 19.67 -7.29
CA SER A 480 2.82 19.06 -8.13
C SER A 480 3.40 17.75 -7.58
N SER A 481 3.12 17.35 -6.34
CA SER A 481 3.61 16.09 -5.77
C SER A 481 2.57 15.38 -4.90
N GLY A 482 1.78 14.51 -5.54
CA GLY A 482 0.86 13.63 -4.83
C GLY A 482 1.59 12.47 -4.15
N ILE A 483 0.95 11.87 -3.16
CA ILE A 483 1.43 10.66 -2.50
C ILE A 483 0.48 9.49 -2.75
N LYS A 484 1.04 8.29 -2.77
CA LYS A 484 0.31 7.03 -2.95
C LYS A 484 -0.01 6.28 -1.66
N THR A 485 0.53 6.74 -0.53
CA THR A 485 0.35 6.05 0.75
C THR A 485 -1.09 6.19 1.24
N ALA A 486 -1.52 5.21 2.02
CA ALA A 486 -2.78 5.25 2.76
C ALA A 486 -2.58 4.71 4.18
N GLU A 487 -3.47 5.11 5.08
CA GLU A 487 -3.42 4.74 6.48
C GLU A 487 -4.82 4.61 7.06
N LEU A 488 -4.98 3.69 8.02
CA LEU A 488 -6.22 3.43 8.73
C LEU A 488 -6.15 4.03 10.13
N TYR A 489 -7.23 4.70 10.51
CA TYR A 489 -7.49 5.07 11.90
C TYR A 489 -8.56 4.17 12.49
N ASN A 490 -8.24 3.55 13.63
CA ASN A 490 -9.21 2.88 14.47
C ASN A 490 -9.69 3.86 15.55
N PRO A 491 -10.95 4.34 15.52
CA PRO A 491 -11.45 5.33 16.47
C PRO A 491 -11.61 4.80 17.90
N ILE A 492 -11.77 3.49 18.08
CA ILE A 492 -11.91 2.86 19.39
C ILE A 492 -10.54 2.78 20.07
N ALA A 493 -9.55 2.24 19.36
CA ALA A 493 -8.17 2.13 19.86
C ALA A 493 -7.39 3.46 19.78
N LYS A 494 -7.94 4.47 19.10
CA LYS A 494 -7.27 5.75 18.77
C LYS A 494 -5.89 5.55 18.15
N LYS A 495 -5.76 4.54 17.29
CA LYS A 495 -4.49 4.07 16.70
C LYS A 495 -4.50 4.24 15.19
N TRP A 496 -3.39 4.71 14.66
CA TRP A 496 -3.10 4.75 13.22
C TRP A 496 -2.25 3.56 12.83
N THR A 497 -2.55 2.97 11.68
CA THR A 497 -1.77 1.89 11.05
C THR A 497 -1.62 2.18 9.56
N ASN A 498 -0.39 2.12 9.05
CA ASN A 498 -0.17 2.22 7.61
C ASN A 498 -0.80 1.02 6.89
N THR A 499 -1.35 1.25 5.70
CA THR A 499 -1.79 0.17 4.80
C THR A 499 -0.80 0.03 3.65
N CYS A 500 -1.02 -0.95 2.78
CA CYS A 500 -0.40 -0.93 1.46
C CYS A 500 -0.75 0.39 0.73
N SER A 501 0.14 0.78 -0.17
CA SER A 501 -0.01 2.00 -0.98
C SER A 501 -0.88 1.73 -2.20
N MET A 502 -1.53 2.78 -2.68
CA MET A 502 -2.04 2.86 -4.05
C MET A 502 -0.89 2.69 -5.05
N HIS A 503 -1.21 2.37 -6.29
CA HIS A 503 -0.28 2.26 -7.40
C HIS A 503 0.14 3.66 -7.88
N ASP A 504 -0.82 4.57 -8.00
CA ASP A 504 -0.61 5.94 -8.48
C ASP A 504 -0.59 6.96 -7.34
N ASN A 505 0.12 8.07 -7.57
CA ASN A 505 0.09 9.23 -6.70
C ASN A 505 -1.24 9.98 -6.86
N ARG A 506 -1.93 10.26 -5.75
CA ARG A 506 -3.24 10.92 -5.75
C ARG A 506 -3.20 12.20 -4.90
N TRP A 507 -3.64 13.32 -5.46
CA TRP A 507 -3.86 14.60 -4.80
C TRP A 507 -5.07 15.26 -5.45
N SER A 508 -5.85 16.06 -4.73
CA SER A 508 -7.14 16.57 -5.25
C SER A 508 -8.05 15.45 -5.76
N ASN A 509 -7.94 14.28 -5.12
CA ASN A 509 -8.71 13.09 -5.45
C ASN A 509 -10.03 13.11 -4.70
N THR A 510 -10.99 12.37 -5.24
CA THR A 510 -12.22 12.05 -4.52
C THR A 510 -12.17 10.59 -4.08
N ALA A 511 -12.84 10.28 -2.97
CA ALA A 511 -13.02 8.93 -2.48
C ALA A 511 -14.51 8.69 -2.24
N THR A 512 -15.07 7.68 -2.90
CA THR A 512 -16.47 7.30 -2.77
C THR A 512 -16.56 5.94 -2.11
N VAL A 513 -17.20 5.87 -0.94
CA VAL A 513 -17.54 4.59 -0.30
C VAL A 513 -18.71 3.98 -1.06
N LEU A 514 -18.50 2.80 -1.63
CA LEU A 514 -19.49 2.05 -2.41
C LEU A 514 -20.45 1.29 -1.49
N HIS A 515 -21.57 0.81 -2.04
CA HIS A 515 -22.56 0.04 -1.26
C HIS A 515 -22.01 -1.26 -0.68
N ASN A 516 -20.99 -1.85 -1.30
CA ASN A 516 -20.32 -3.05 -0.79
C ASN A 516 -19.27 -2.73 0.29
N GLY A 517 -19.03 -1.45 0.60
CA GLY A 517 -18.06 -1.00 1.60
C GLY A 517 -16.69 -0.61 1.06
N ASP A 518 -16.39 -0.96 -0.19
CA ASP A 518 -15.11 -0.62 -0.82
C ASP A 518 -15.02 0.87 -1.11
N VAL A 519 -13.81 1.38 -1.27
CA VAL A 519 -13.58 2.81 -1.52
C VAL A 519 -12.98 3.01 -2.90
N LEU A 520 -13.75 3.65 -3.80
CA LEU A 520 -13.26 4.08 -5.10
C LEU A 520 -12.55 5.42 -4.97
N VAL A 521 -11.27 5.46 -5.31
CA VAL A 521 -10.44 6.66 -5.35
C VAL A 521 -10.19 7.08 -6.80
N VAL A 522 -10.57 8.31 -7.13
CA VAL A 522 -10.45 8.87 -8.49
C VAL A 522 -9.64 10.16 -8.44
N GLY A 523 -8.67 10.34 -9.35
CA GLY A 523 -7.98 11.61 -9.54
C GLY A 523 -6.59 11.53 -10.17
N ASN A 524 -6.17 12.58 -10.87
CA ASN A 524 -4.86 12.82 -11.50
C ASN A 524 -4.48 11.94 -12.69
N SER A 525 -4.89 10.67 -12.70
CA SER A 525 -4.71 9.77 -13.83
C SER A 525 -6.05 9.40 -14.44
N ASN A 526 -6.00 8.71 -15.58
CA ASN A 526 -7.16 8.07 -16.18
C ASN A 526 -7.41 6.67 -15.59
N ILE A 527 -6.74 6.26 -14.52
CA ILE A 527 -7.00 4.99 -13.84
C ILE A 527 -7.54 5.34 -12.46
N ALA A 528 -8.67 4.77 -12.06
CA ALA A 528 -9.12 4.85 -10.67
C ALA A 528 -8.67 3.60 -9.91
N GLU A 529 -8.67 3.69 -8.59
CA GLU A 529 -8.26 2.60 -7.71
C GLU A 529 -9.33 2.27 -6.69
N LEU A 530 -9.50 0.98 -6.42
CA LEU A 530 -10.45 0.46 -5.46
C LEU A 530 -9.71 -0.06 -4.24
N TYR A 531 -10.09 0.41 -3.06
CA TYR A 531 -9.69 -0.18 -1.79
C TYR A 531 -10.72 -1.23 -1.36
N ASN A 532 -10.31 -2.49 -1.30
CA ASN A 532 -11.12 -3.57 -0.76
C ASN A 532 -11.15 -3.46 0.77
N SER A 533 -12.35 -3.28 1.30
CA SER A 533 -12.60 -3.10 2.74
C SER A 533 -12.75 -4.41 3.52
N SER A 534 -12.94 -5.52 2.81
CA SER A 534 -13.29 -6.83 3.37
C SER A 534 -12.08 -7.77 3.51
N THR A 535 -11.04 -7.56 2.72
CA THR A 535 -9.70 -8.12 2.92
C THR A 535 -8.87 -7.18 3.79
#